data_AF-A0A9X4QQZ3-F1
#
_entry.id   AF-A0A9X4QQZ3-F1
#
_cell.length_a   1.000
_cell.length_b   1.000
_cell.length_c   1.000
_cell.angle_alpha   90.00
_cell.angle_beta   90.00
_cell.angle_gamma   90.00
#
_symmetry.space_group_name_H-M   'P 1'
#
loop_
_entity.id
_entity.type
_entity.pdbx_description
1 polymer ?
#
loop_
_entity_poly.entity_id
_entity_poly.type
_entity_poly.pdbx_seq_one_letter_code
_entity_poly.pdbx_strand_id
1 'polypeptide(L)'
;MLWNRSIDISSHIGSLQNEHIYQQSGLTAYNASRYFTAHPRKHLRWTPPSGKWELTIAMQTEVQDFKYFGHYMDPCHTKAVRTFIQLTHERYKREIGAYFGDVVKGVFSDEVGLLGNFPWSAALPPFFAESQGYDLLRRDNLLALLHETSENTPRIRYGYFQSLHLLLRESYHAQLQRWAQRNKLSYVTEVNSIRAATQRLSTIPGGDSGHEKLGRPLAWILSKNAFSFRYNPKMISSIARQTGKGRALIECFHSVGWSMTLQDAKWMLDRFAAMGINMFNFHAFFFSIDGLKKHDAPPSQFLQNPYWRHFRQLADYAARLSYLMSEGTAAISVAVLDPTTTLWTHLGNPIHEFEYMGDDAYEKARLEALKADWAAICRELLLHQIDFDHLDPELLTEATVESGKLRIGHAAYSILVIPPIANLETGAWRQIEAFFANGGDGPRARFASLSVN
;
A
#
# COMPACT_ATOMS: atom_id res chain seq x y z
N MET A 1 1.26 -19.17 -25.58
CA MET A 1 0.48 -18.36 -26.55
C MET A 1 1.41 -17.85 -27.65
N LEU A 2 0.89 -17.50 -28.84
CA LEU A 2 1.70 -16.97 -29.96
C LEU A 2 1.57 -15.44 -30.04
N TRP A 3 2.23 -14.70 -29.14
CA TRP A 3 2.09 -13.24 -29.02
C TRP A 3 2.47 -12.47 -30.28
N ASN A 4 3.48 -12.93 -31.00
CA ASN A 4 3.92 -12.37 -32.28
C ASN A 4 2.87 -12.50 -33.40
N ARG A 5 1.79 -13.27 -33.18
CA ARG A 5 0.65 -13.41 -34.11
C ARG A 5 -0.64 -12.77 -33.59
N SER A 6 -0.56 -11.97 -32.52
CA SER A 6 -1.71 -11.22 -32.01
C SER A 6 -2.24 -10.24 -33.07
N ILE A 7 -3.57 -10.07 -33.11
CA ILE A 7 -4.26 -9.19 -34.05
C ILE A 7 -4.86 -8.04 -33.25
N ASP A 8 -4.58 -6.80 -33.65
CA ASP A 8 -5.31 -5.64 -33.12
C ASP A 8 -6.71 -5.60 -33.76
N ILE A 9 -7.73 -5.74 -32.92
CA ILE A 9 -9.13 -5.73 -33.34
C ILE A 9 -9.89 -4.52 -32.80
N SER A 10 -9.20 -3.49 -32.30
CA SER A 10 -9.81 -2.28 -31.75
C SER A 10 -10.71 -1.55 -32.75
N SER A 11 -10.37 -1.61 -34.04
CA SER A 11 -11.19 -1.08 -35.15
C SER A 11 -12.54 -1.78 -35.32
N HIS A 12 -12.72 -2.96 -34.72
CA HIS A 12 -13.97 -3.71 -34.70
C HIS A 12 -14.88 -3.34 -33.52
N ILE A 13 -14.46 -2.40 -32.66
CA ILE A 13 -15.24 -1.91 -31.52
C ILE A 13 -16.05 -0.68 -31.94
N GLY A 14 -17.35 -0.86 -32.10
CA GLY A 14 -18.31 0.20 -32.39
C GLY A 14 -19.08 0.69 -31.16
N SER A 15 -19.99 1.63 -31.39
CA SER A 15 -20.98 2.08 -30.40
C SER A 15 -22.37 1.61 -30.84
N LEU A 16 -23.06 0.88 -29.98
CA LEU A 16 -24.45 0.45 -30.16
C LEU A 16 -25.32 1.17 -29.13
N GLN A 17 -26.42 1.77 -29.56
CA GLN A 17 -27.40 2.37 -28.65
C GLN A 17 -28.56 1.38 -28.49
N ASN A 18 -28.66 0.78 -27.30
CA ASN A 18 -29.49 -0.41 -27.10
C ASN A 18 -30.87 -0.07 -26.52
N GLU A 19 -31.04 1.15 -26.01
CA GLU A 19 -32.27 1.57 -25.35
C GLU A 19 -33.08 2.47 -26.27
N HIS A 20 -34.27 2.02 -26.64
CA HIS A 20 -35.22 2.79 -27.44
C HIS A 20 -36.05 3.68 -26.52
N ILE A 21 -35.93 5.00 -26.69
CA ILE A 21 -36.69 6.00 -25.96
C ILE A 21 -37.85 6.49 -26.83
N TYR A 22 -39.03 6.48 -26.23
CA TYR A 22 -40.21 7.16 -26.76
C TYR A 22 -40.54 8.38 -25.89
N GLN A 23 -40.76 9.53 -26.53
CA GLN A 23 -41.17 10.75 -25.84
C GLN A 23 -42.28 11.48 -26.62
N GLN A 24 -43.30 11.96 -25.91
CA GLN A 24 -44.29 12.89 -26.47
C GLN A 24 -43.86 14.34 -26.18
N SER A 25 -43.09 14.94 -27.09
CA SER A 25 -42.51 16.28 -26.92
C SER A 25 -42.46 17.10 -28.23
N GLY A 26 -43.45 16.90 -29.10
CA GLY A 26 -43.53 17.54 -30.41
C GLY A 26 -43.75 19.04 -30.43
N LEU A 27 -43.09 19.74 -31.36
CA LEU A 27 -43.32 21.17 -31.63
C LEU A 27 -44.46 21.41 -32.62
N THR A 28 -44.91 20.37 -33.33
CA THR A 28 -45.96 20.46 -34.36
C THR A 28 -46.90 19.27 -34.28
N ALA A 29 -48.08 19.41 -34.89
CA ALA A 29 -49.08 18.34 -35.00
C ALA A 29 -48.57 17.10 -35.79
N TYR A 30 -47.53 17.26 -36.61
CA TYR A 30 -46.92 16.17 -37.39
C TYR A 30 -45.73 15.50 -36.70
N ASN A 31 -45.30 15.99 -35.54
CA ASN A 31 -44.15 15.46 -34.79
C ASN A 31 -44.45 15.31 -33.30
N ALA A 32 -45.68 14.89 -32.95
CA ALA A 32 -46.13 14.78 -31.56
C ALA A 32 -45.31 13.76 -30.73
N SER A 33 -44.68 12.78 -31.39
CA SER A 33 -43.90 11.72 -30.78
C SER A 33 -42.51 11.63 -31.40
N ARG A 34 -41.50 11.43 -30.57
CA ARG A 34 -40.12 11.21 -30.98
C ARG A 34 -39.61 9.85 -30.50
N TYR A 35 -38.85 9.20 -31.38
CA TYR A 35 -38.16 7.94 -31.12
C TYR A 35 -36.66 8.19 -31.22
N PHE A 36 -35.94 7.87 -30.16
CA PHE A 36 -34.49 7.98 -30.12
C PHE A 36 -33.89 6.69 -29.57
N THR A 37 -32.59 6.53 -29.76
CA THR A 37 -31.82 5.52 -29.04
C THR A 37 -30.87 6.23 -28.08
N ALA A 38 -30.67 5.67 -26.90
CA ALA A 38 -29.85 6.27 -25.84
C ALA A 38 -28.90 5.25 -25.22
N HIS A 39 -28.05 5.73 -24.30
CA HIS A 39 -27.10 4.91 -23.54
C HIS A 39 -26.16 4.08 -24.45
N PRO A 40 -25.32 4.74 -25.27
CA PRO A 40 -24.39 4.03 -26.14
C PRO A 40 -23.48 3.10 -25.34
N ARG A 41 -23.44 1.83 -25.73
CA ARG A 41 -22.53 0.81 -25.20
C ARG A 41 -21.50 0.45 -26.26
N LYS A 42 -20.28 0.13 -25.82
CA LYS A 42 -19.25 -0.42 -26.71
C LYS A 42 -19.64 -1.83 -27.13
N HIS A 43 -19.50 -2.15 -28.41
CA HIS A 43 -19.85 -3.45 -28.96
C HIS A 43 -18.73 -3.91 -29.91
N LEU A 44 -18.12 -5.06 -29.62
CA LEU A 44 -17.11 -5.68 -30.47
C LEU A 44 -17.80 -6.61 -31.49
N ARG A 45 -17.59 -6.35 -32.78
CA ARG A 45 -18.04 -7.23 -33.86
C ARG A 45 -16.86 -7.64 -34.74
N TRP A 46 -16.30 -8.80 -34.46
CA TRP A 46 -15.16 -9.36 -35.18
C TRP A 46 -15.40 -10.83 -35.52
N THR A 47 -14.97 -11.25 -36.71
CA THR A 47 -14.99 -12.65 -37.14
C THR A 47 -13.56 -13.19 -37.07
N PRO A 48 -13.22 -14.05 -36.08
CA PRO A 48 -11.87 -14.57 -35.94
C PRO A 48 -11.50 -15.50 -37.09
N PRO A 49 -10.23 -15.51 -37.55
CA PRO A 49 -9.71 -16.59 -38.39
C PRO A 49 -9.81 -17.95 -37.68
N SER A 50 -9.71 -19.05 -38.44
CA SER A 50 -9.72 -20.40 -37.88
C SER A 50 -8.62 -20.58 -36.82
N GLY A 51 -8.98 -21.13 -35.66
CA GLY A 51 -8.04 -21.39 -34.57
C GLY A 51 -8.69 -21.19 -33.20
N LYS A 52 -7.90 -21.35 -32.14
CA LYS A 52 -8.28 -20.95 -30.78
C LYS A 52 -7.65 -19.59 -30.50
N TRP A 53 -8.47 -18.63 -30.12
CA TRP A 53 -8.06 -17.26 -29.83
C TRP A 53 -8.38 -16.94 -28.38
N GLU A 54 -7.49 -16.19 -27.75
CA GLU A 54 -7.78 -15.48 -26.52
C GLU A 54 -8.10 -14.02 -26.86
N LEU A 55 -9.12 -13.48 -26.21
CA LEU A 55 -9.58 -12.12 -26.43
C LEU A 55 -9.28 -11.27 -25.20
N THR A 56 -8.32 -10.35 -25.35
CA THR A 56 -8.00 -9.36 -24.32
C THR A 56 -8.67 -8.03 -24.66
N ILE A 57 -9.52 -7.52 -23.77
CA ILE A 57 -10.16 -6.21 -23.90
C ILE A 57 -9.74 -5.36 -22.69
N ALA A 58 -9.05 -4.26 -22.95
CA ALA A 58 -8.74 -3.25 -21.93
C ALA A 58 -9.73 -2.08 -22.07
N MET A 59 -10.40 -1.74 -20.97
CA MET A 59 -11.31 -0.59 -20.90
C MET A 59 -11.06 0.19 -19.62
N GLN A 60 -11.11 1.51 -19.73
CA GLN A 60 -11.18 2.40 -18.57
C GLN A 60 -12.64 2.72 -18.29
N THR A 61 -13.10 2.41 -17.08
CA THR A 61 -14.47 2.69 -16.62
C THR A 61 -14.44 3.37 -15.27
N GLU A 62 -15.51 4.09 -14.94
CA GLU A 62 -15.71 4.61 -13.59
C GLU A 62 -16.03 3.45 -12.62
N VAL A 63 -15.51 3.53 -11.40
CA VAL A 63 -15.88 2.62 -10.31
C VAL A 63 -17.25 3.04 -9.78
N GLN A 64 -18.23 2.13 -9.80
CA GLN A 64 -19.63 2.41 -9.45
C GLN A 64 -20.16 1.56 -8.27
N ASP A 65 -19.33 0.64 -7.76
CA ASP A 65 -19.65 -0.33 -6.72
C ASP A 65 -18.62 -0.32 -5.57
N PHE A 66 -18.07 0.87 -5.26
CA PHE A 66 -17.14 1.00 -4.15
C PHE A 66 -17.84 1.03 -2.79
N LYS A 67 -17.70 -0.07 -2.03
CA LYS A 67 -18.29 -0.25 -0.69
C LYS A 67 -19.78 0.18 -0.71
N TYR A 68 -20.22 0.94 0.27
CA TYR A 68 -21.57 1.54 0.34
C TYR A 68 -21.60 2.99 -0.18
N PHE A 69 -20.50 3.48 -0.77
CA PHE A 69 -20.38 4.84 -1.30
C PHE A 69 -20.70 4.95 -2.80
N GLY A 70 -20.69 3.82 -3.52
CA GLY A 70 -20.89 3.75 -4.97
C GLY A 70 -19.63 4.16 -5.74
N HIS A 71 -19.21 5.42 -5.61
CA HIS A 71 -18.05 5.94 -6.33
C HIS A 71 -16.79 5.97 -5.47
N TYR A 72 -15.62 5.93 -6.12
CA TYR A 72 -14.31 6.12 -5.49
C TYR A 72 -13.56 7.26 -6.15
N MET A 73 -12.99 8.16 -5.34
CA MET A 73 -12.18 9.26 -5.83
C MET A 73 -10.82 8.72 -6.30
N ASP A 74 -10.40 9.08 -7.52
CA ASP A 74 -9.09 8.68 -8.07
C ASP A 74 -7.93 9.37 -7.32
N PRO A 75 -7.17 8.64 -6.46
CA PRO A 75 -6.13 9.25 -5.65
C PRO A 75 -4.87 9.58 -6.45
N CYS A 76 -4.73 9.05 -7.68
CA CYS A 76 -3.65 9.38 -8.60
C CYS A 76 -3.93 10.66 -9.40
N HIS A 77 -5.18 11.15 -9.42
CA HIS A 77 -5.56 12.32 -10.20
C HIS A 77 -5.52 13.62 -9.36
N THR A 78 -4.55 14.49 -9.63
CA THR A 78 -4.27 15.69 -8.82
C THR A 78 -5.49 16.60 -8.62
N LYS A 79 -6.31 16.82 -9.66
CA LYS A 79 -7.52 17.65 -9.54
C LYS A 79 -8.61 16.98 -8.73
N ALA A 80 -8.72 15.66 -8.77
CA ALA A 80 -9.73 14.91 -8.01
C ALA A 80 -9.44 15.01 -6.52
N VAL A 81 -8.17 14.78 -6.13
CA VAL A 81 -7.72 14.95 -4.74
C VAL A 81 -7.90 16.40 -4.26
N ARG A 82 -7.61 17.39 -5.10
CA ARG A 82 -7.83 18.80 -4.73
C ARG A 82 -9.30 19.09 -4.42
N THR A 83 -10.20 18.61 -5.27
CA THR A 83 -11.64 18.73 -5.05
C THR A 83 -12.06 17.98 -3.78
N PHE A 84 -11.51 16.79 -3.53
CA PHE A 84 -11.75 16.03 -2.30
C PHE A 84 -11.36 16.85 -1.05
N ILE A 85 -10.15 17.42 -1.02
CA ILE A 85 -9.69 18.28 0.09
C ILE A 85 -10.62 19.48 0.27
N GLN A 86 -11.04 20.14 -0.82
CA GLN A 86 -11.95 21.28 -0.77
C GLN A 86 -13.33 20.92 -0.20
N LEU A 87 -13.88 19.75 -0.56
CA LEU A 87 -15.20 19.32 -0.13
C LEU A 87 -15.23 18.74 1.29
N THR A 88 -14.11 18.22 1.76
CA THR A 88 -14.01 17.52 3.06
C THR A 88 -13.19 18.32 4.07
N HIS A 89 -11.88 18.39 3.87
CA HIS A 89 -10.90 18.93 4.80
C HIS A 89 -11.11 20.42 5.08
N GLU A 90 -11.38 21.23 4.05
CA GLU A 90 -11.72 22.65 4.23
C GLU A 90 -13.05 22.84 4.96
N ARG A 91 -14.01 21.91 4.78
CA ARG A 91 -15.26 21.92 5.52
C ARG A 91 -15.02 21.61 7.00
N TYR A 92 -14.25 20.57 7.32
CA TYR A 92 -13.86 20.28 8.71
C TYR A 92 -13.19 21.47 9.37
N LYS A 93 -12.22 22.09 8.69
CA LYS A 93 -11.55 23.30 9.19
C LYS A 93 -12.54 24.42 9.50
N ARG A 94 -13.50 24.68 8.62
CA ARG A 94 -14.52 25.73 8.82
C ARG A 94 -15.42 25.43 10.01
N GLU A 95 -15.94 24.22 10.12
CA GLU A 95 -16.89 23.85 11.19
C GLU A 95 -16.20 23.72 12.57
N ILE A 96 -14.96 23.20 12.62
CA ILE A 96 -14.18 23.05 13.86
C ILE A 96 -13.61 24.40 14.32
N GLY A 97 -13.29 25.30 13.37
CA GLY A 97 -12.90 26.68 13.66
C GLY A 97 -11.62 26.79 14.48
N ALA A 98 -11.68 27.50 15.62
CA ALA A 98 -10.52 27.85 16.44
C ALA A 98 -9.79 26.65 17.06
N TYR A 99 -10.43 25.48 17.12
CA TYR A 99 -9.82 24.27 17.66
C TYR A 99 -8.87 23.58 16.67
N PHE A 100 -8.83 24.03 15.41
CA PHE A 100 -7.99 23.46 14.36
C PHE A 100 -6.52 23.84 14.54
N GLY A 101 -5.62 22.86 14.58
CA GLY A 101 -4.18 23.09 14.83
C GLY A 101 -3.82 23.30 16.30
N ASP A 102 -4.81 23.44 17.19
CA ASP A 102 -4.62 23.41 18.63
C ASP A 102 -5.24 22.16 19.27
N VAL A 103 -6.54 22.06 19.47
CA VAL A 103 -7.13 20.83 20.05
C VAL A 103 -7.07 19.67 19.06
N VAL A 104 -7.35 19.94 17.77
CA VAL A 104 -7.14 18.98 16.69
C VAL A 104 -5.69 19.07 16.23
N LYS A 105 -4.90 18.04 16.56
CA LYS A 105 -3.46 18.00 16.29
C LYS A 105 -3.08 17.36 14.96
N GLY A 106 -3.99 16.63 14.32
CA GLY A 106 -3.67 15.89 13.11
C GLY A 106 -4.89 15.54 12.26
N VAL A 107 -4.60 15.10 11.04
CA VAL A 107 -5.54 14.45 10.15
C VAL A 107 -5.04 13.05 9.85
N PHE A 108 -5.96 12.10 9.82
CA PHE A 108 -5.67 10.68 9.60
C PHE A 108 -6.14 10.29 8.21
N SER A 109 -5.25 9.72 7.39
CA SER A 109 -5.62 9.00 6.18
C SER A 109 -5.63 7.52 6.50
N ASP A 110 -6.81 6.93 6.46
CA ASP A 110 -7.04 5.50 6.50
C ASP A 110 -6.71 4.86 5.13
N GLU A 111 -7.29 3.70 4.80
CA GLU A 111 -7.17 2.81 3.62
C GLU A 111 -7.27 3.43 2.21
N VAL A 112 -7.05 4.73 2.02
CA VAL A 112 -6.98 5.33 0.68
C VAL A 112 -5.78 4.77 -0.06
N GLY A 113 -6.09 4.02 -1.12
CA GLY A 113 -5.12 3.40 -1.99
C GLY A 113 -5.71 3.15 -3.36
N LEU A 114 -5.01 2.30 -4.10
CA LEU A 114 -5.45 1.83 -5.41
C LEU A 114 -6.47 0.69 -5.27
N LEU A 115 -7.27 0.47 -6.31
CA LEU A 115 -8.31 -0.58 -6.34
C LEU A 115 -8.05 -1.58 -7.47
N GLY A 116 -8.43 -2.83 -7.23
CA GLY A 116 -8.43 -3.91 -8.22
C GLY A 116 -7.07 -4.56 -8.46
N ASN A 117 -7.06 -5.61 -9.29
CA ASN A 117 -5.83 -6.33 -9.62
C ASN A 117 -4.88 -5.49 -10.48
N PHE A 118 -5.42 -4.74 -11.43
CA PHE A 118 -4.64 -3.81 -12.26
C PHE A 118 -5.16 -2.39 -12.03
N PRO A 119 -4.67 -1.69 -11.00
CA PRO A 119 -5.09 -0.33 -10.75
C PRO A 119 -4.91 0.61 -11.94
N TRP A 120 -5.86 1.51 -12.12
CA TRP A 120 -5.82 2.42 -13.26
C TRP A 120 -6.25 3.82 -12.88
N SER A 121 -5.65 4.80 -13.54
CA SER A 121 -6.02 6.21 -13.46
C SER A 121 -5.90 6.81 -14.86
N ALA A 122 -6.76 7.79 -15.17
CA ALA A 122 -6.63 8.58 -16.39
C ALA A 122 -5.27 9.32 -16.47
N ALA A 123 -4.63 9.57 -15.32
CA ALA A 123 -3.31 10.19 -15.24
C ALA A 123 -2.15 9.22 -15.53
N LEU A 124 -2.39 7.91 -15.49
CA LEU A 124 -1.32 6.92 -15.61
C LEU A 124 -0.68 6.88 -17.00
N PRO A 125 -1.41 6.78 -18.14
CA PRO A 125 -0.77 6.73 -19.45
C PRO A 125 0.14 7.91 -19.78
N PRO A 126 -0.27 9.19 -19.61
CA PRO A 126 0.61 10.31 -19.91
C PRO A 126 1.83 10.36 -18.97
N PHE A 127 1.65 10.08 -17.68
CA PHE A 127 2.75 10.06 -16.71
C PHE A 127 3.75 8.93 -16.99
N PHE A 128 3.24 7.74 -17.37
CA PHE A 128 4.09 6.63 -17.75
C PHE A 128 4.91 6.97 -19.00
N ALA A 129 4.29 7.55 -20.03
CA ALA A 129 5.00 7.93 -21.25
C ALA A 129 6.13 8.93 -20.98
N GLU A 130 5.87 9.92 -20.12
CA GLU A 130 6.85 10.90 -19.70
C GLU A 130 7.99 10.27 -18.86
N SER A 131 7.65 9.46 -17.85
CA SER A 131 8.62 8.92 -16.90
C SER A 131 9.42 7.72 -17.43
N GLN A 132 8.82 6.88 -18.27
CA GLN A 132 9.44 5.68 -18.80
C GLN A 132 10.02 5.87 -20.21
N GLY A 133 9.60 6.94 -20.92
CA GLY A 133 10.07 7.27 -22.26
C GLY A 133 9.41 6.46 -23.39
N TYR A 134 8.30 5.77 -23.12
CA TYR A 134 7.53 5.04 -24.13
C TYR A 134 6.06 4.88 -23.72
N ASP A 135 5.16 4.70 -24.69
CA ASP A 135 3.72 4.70 -24.47
C ASP A 135 3.20 3.37 -23.88
N LEU A 136 2.58 3.43 -22.70
CA LEU A 136 1.95 2.29 -22.03
C LEU A 136 0.80 1.70 -22.85
N LEU A 137 0.05 2.52 -23.59
CA LEU A 137 -1.14 2.11 -24.35
C LEU A 137 -0.80 1.35 -25.63
N ARG A 138 0.48 1.27 -26.01
CA ARG A 138 0.89 0.36 -27.07
C ARG A 138 0.48 -1.06 -26.69
N ARG A 139 -0.16 -1.74 -27.64
CA ARG A 139 -0.71 -3.09 -27.47
C ARG A 139 0.23 -4.04 -26.74
N ASP A 140 1.49 -4.13 -27.18
CA ASP A 140 2.46 -5.07 -26.62
C ASP A 140 2.81 -4.73 -25.16
N ASN A 141 2.76 -3.45 -24.77
CA ASN A 141 3.01 -3.00 -23.40
C ASN A 141 1.81 -3.27 -22.48
N LEU A 142 0.58 -3.07 -22.95
CA LEU A 142 -0.62 -3.46 -22.20
C LEU A 142 -0.67 -4.96 -21.95
N LEU A 143 -0.33 -5.77 -22.96
CA LEU A 143 -0.30 -7.23 -22.83
C LEU A 143 0.80 -7.71 -21.87
N ALA A 144 1.92 -6.98 -21.76
CA ALA A 144 2.98 -7.29 -20.80
C ALA A 144 2.53 -7.16 -19.32
N LEU A 145 1.43 -6.44 -19.05
CA LEU A 145 0.83 -6.39 -17.71
C LEU A 145 0.10 -7.69 -17.35
N LEU A 146 -0.33 -8.48 -18.34
CA LEU A 146 -1.09 -9.72 -18.12
C LEU A 146 -0.22 -10.96 -18.29
N HIS A 147 0.75 -10.91 -19.21
CA HIS A 147 1.54 -12.09 -19.59
C HIS A 147 2.99 -11.74 -19.87
N GLU A 148 3.86 -12.73 -19.78
CA GLU A 148 5.23 -12.62 -20.29
C GLU A 148 5.24 -12.63 -21.83
N THR A 149 5.37 -11.45 -22.42
CA THR A 149 5.29 -11.25 -23.89
C THR A 149 6.66 -11.12 -24.55
N SER A 150 7.68 -10.73 -23.79
CA SER A 150 9.06 -10.50 -24.24
C SER A 150 10.03 -10.39 -23.06
N GLU A 151 11.34 -10.34 -23.34
CA GLU A 151 12.38 -10.04 -22.35
C GLU A 151 12.21 -8.66 -21.67
N ASN A 152 11.48 -7.74 -22.31
CA ASN A 152 11.20 -6.41 -21.76
C ASN A 152 10.01 -6.38 -20.78
N THR A 153 9.25 -7.48 -20.65
CA THR A 153 8.08 -7.57 -19.77
C THR A 153 8.37 -7.10 -18.33
N PRO A 154 9.46 -7.53 -17.66
CA PRO A 154 9.78 -7.08 -16.30
C PRO A 154 9.92 -5.56 -16.20
N ARG A 155 10.56 -4.92 -17.19
CA ARG A 155 10.73 -3.46 -17.22
C ARG A 155 9.40 -2.72 -17.35
N ILE A 156 8.48 -3.24 -18.14
CA ILE A 156 7.14 -2.66 -18.32
C ILE A 156 6.33 -2.77 -17.03
N ARG A 157 6.30 -3.96 -16.42
CA ARG A 157 5.62 -4.21 -15.13
C ARG A 157 6.18 -3.32 -14.01
N TYR A 158 7.51 -3.20 -13.92
CA TYR A 158 8.16 -2.26 -13.00
C TYR A 158 7.72 -0.81 -13.26
N GLY A 159 7.81 -0.35 -14.52
CA GLY A 159 7.45 1.02 -14.89
C GLY A 159 5.99 1.35 -14.57
N TYR A 160 5.09 0.37 -14.70
CA TYR A 160 3.67 0.51 -14.41
C TYR A 160 3.43 0.74 -12.91
N PHE A 161 3.97 -0.14 -12.04
CA PHE A 161 3.83 0.01 -10.60
C PHE A 161 4.57 1.22 -10.03
N GLN A 162 5.76 1.52 -10.55
CA GLN A 162 6.50 2.71 -10.16
C GLN A 162 5.74 3.99 -10.56
N SER A 163 5.11 4.02 -11.73
CA SER A 163 4.29 5.17 -12.16
C SER A 163 3.09 5.39 -11.26
N LEU A 164 2.37 4.31 -10.90
CA LEU A 164 1.28 4.35 -9.95
C LEU A 164 1.73 4.84 -8.57
N HIS A 165 2.88 4.35 -8.08
CA HIS A 165 3.45 4.78 -6.80
C HIS A 165 3.77 6.27 -6.78
N LEU A 166 4.44 6.77 -7.80
CA LEU A 166 4.81 8.19 -7.89
C LEU A 166 3.56 9.09 -8.03
N LEU A 167 2.57 8.68 -8.83
CA LEU A 167 1.31 9.39 -8.97
C LEU A 167 0.52 9.43 -7.66
N LEU A 168 0.36 8.31 -6.98
CA LEU A 168 -0.33 8.25 -5.68
C LEU A 168 0.38 9.13 -4.65
N ARG A 169 1.70 9.06 -4.59
CA ARG A 169 2.51 9.85 -3.65
C ARG A 169 2.34 11.34 -3.89
N GLU A 170 2.45 11.82 -5.13
CA GLU A 170 2.37 13.25 -5.42
C GLU A 170 0.92 13.77 -5.40
N SER A 171 -0.01 13.07 -6.04
CA SER A 171 -1.39 13.51 -6.13
C SER A 171 -2.11 13.41 -4.79
N TYR A 172 -1.94 12.33 -4.03
CA TYR A 172 -2.66 12.15 -2.76
C TYR A 172 -1.84 12.61 -1.55
N HIS A 173 -0.76 11.90 -1.23
CA HIS A 173 -0.02 12.10 0.01
C HIS A 173 0.63 13.48 0.10
N ALA A 174 1.25 13.97 -0.97
CA ALA A 174 1.92 15.27 -0.93
C ALA A 174 0.93 16.43 -0.84
N GLN A 175 -0.25 16.34 -1.48
CA GLN A 175 -1.30 17.35 -1.32
C GLN A 175 -1.82 17.40 0.11
N LEU A 176 -2.13 16.25 0.72
CA LEU A 176 -2.60 16.18 2.10
C LEU A 176 -1.55 16.59 3.12
N GLN A 177 -0.29 16.17 2.94
CA GLN A 177 0.81 16.60 3.81
C GLN A 177 0.99 18.12 3.76
N ARG A 178 1.06 18.72 2.56
CA ARG A 178 1.20 20.18 2.40
C ARG A 178 0.01 20.91 3.00
N TRP A 179 -1.19 20.38 2.82
CA TRP A 179 -2.40 20.92 3.43
C TRP A 179 -2.35 20.85 4.96
N ALA A 180 -1.98 19.71 5.54
CA ALA A 180 -1.85 19.51 6.97
C ALA A 180 -0.81 20.47 7.57
N GLN A 181 0.37 20.59 6.95
CA GLN A 181 1.42 21.51 7.37
C GLN A 181 0.96 22.97 7.39
N ARG A 182 0.30 23.44 6.33
CA ARG A 182 -0.26 24.82 6.27
C ARG A 182 -1.27 25.10 7.37
N ASN A 183 -1.92 24.06 7.89
CA ASN A 183 -2.90 24.15 8.96
C ASN A 183 -2.35 23.68 10.32
N LYS A 184 -1.02 23.53 10.46
CA LYS A 184 -0.33 23.11 11.69
C LYS A 184 -0.82 21.76 12.25
N LEU A 185 -1.12 20.83 11.35
CA LEU A 185 -1.53 19.47 11.66
C LEU A 185 -0.44 18.45 11.34
N SER A 186 -0.38 17.40 12.13
CA SER A 186 0.30 16.15 11.77
C SER A 186 -0.49 15.42 10.68
N TYR A 187 0.21 14.96 9.64
CA TYR A 187 -0.35 14.03 8.67
C TYR A 187 -0.05 12.60 9.13
N VAL A 188 -1.08 11.88 9.56
CA VAL A 188 -0.99 10.50 10.04
C VAL A 188 -1.57 9.59 8.97
N THR A 189 -0.92 8.46 8.69
CA THR A 189 -1.40 7.54 7.66
C THR A 189 -1.42 6.11 8.15
N GLU A 190 -2.43 5.39 7.71
CA GLU A 190 -2.53 3.94 7.76
C GLU A 190 -3.05 3.51 6.39
N VAL A 191 -2.15 3.38 5.42
CA VAL A 191 -2.53 3.20 4.01
C VAL A 191 -2.00 1.89 3.44
N ASN A 192 -2.77 1.33 2.51
CA ASN A 192 -2.31 0.28 1.62
C ASN A 192 -1.21 0.87 0.72
N SER A 193 0.04 0.60 1.10
CA SER A 193 1.21 1.16 0.46
C SER A 193 1.58 0.32 -0.75
N ILE A 194 1.99 0.96 -1.85
CA ILE A 194 2.49 0.21 -3.03
C ILE A 194 3.91 -0.33 -2.75
N ARG A 195 4.68 0.44 -2.00
CA ARG A 195 6.00 0.13 -1.42
C ARG A 195 6.17 0.90 -0.11
N ALA A 196 7.10 0.52 0.75
CA ALA A 196 7.31 1.18 2.04
C ALA A 196 7.55 2.71 1.92
N ALA A 197 8.24 3.17 0.87
CA ALA A 197 8.43 4.60 0.59
C ALA A 197 7.13 5.41 0.39
N THR A 198 5.96 4.78 0.24
CA THR A 198 4.65 5.47 0.10
C THR A 198 4.35 6.35 1.31
N GLN A 199 4.68 5.90 2.51
CA GLN A 199 4.41 6.63 3.76
C GLN A 199 5.52 7.63 4.13
N ARG A 200 6.51 7.88 3.27
CA ARG A 200 7.62 8.82 3.59
C ARG A 200 7.16 10.25 3.88
N LEU A 201 5.99 10.62 3.35
CA LEU A 201 5.40 11.94 3.53
C LEU A 201 4.59 12.06 4.83
N SER A 202 4.38 10.97 5.55
CA SER A 202 3.65 10.98 6.81
C SER A 202 4.47 11.69 7.89
N THR A 203 3.81 12.54 8.67
CA THR A 203 4.39 13.04 9.94
C THR A 203 4.51 11.87 10.91
N ILE A 204 3.51 10.99 10.90
CA ILE A 204 3.46 9.76 11.70
C ILE A 204 3.07 8.62 10.74
N PRO A 205 4.02 7.82 10.24
CA PRO A 205 3.67 6.59 9.52
C PRO A 205 2.96 5.63 10.47
N GLY A 206 2.05 4.85 9.92
CA GLY A 206 1.13 4.02 10.67
C GLY A 206 0.72 2.76 9.91
N GLY A 207 0.34 1.75 10.68
CA GLY A 207 -0.21 0.49 10.21
C GLY A 207 -1.35 0.04 11.10
N ASP A 208 -1.92 -1.10 10.76
CA ASP A 208 -3.01 -1.74 11.48
C ASP A 208 -2.52 -3.10 11.95
N SER A 209 -2.67 -3.50 13.21
CA SER A 209 -2.25 -4.84 13.62
C SER A 209 -2.91 -5.25 14.92
N GLY A 210 -2.77 -6.52 15.30
CA GLY A 210 -3.32 -7.01 16.57
C GLY A 210 -4.77 -7.40 16.46
N HIS A 211 -5.05 -8.23 15.45
CA HIS A 211 -6.31 -8.95 15.30
C HIS A 211 -6.22 -10.35 15.92
N GLU A 212 -5.29 -10.55 16.86
CA GLU A 212 -5.00 -11.83 17.49
C GLU A 212 -5.37 -11.83 18.97
N LYS A 213 -5.47 -13.04 19.52
CA LYS A 213 -5.54 -13.27 20.96
C LYS A 213 -4.26 -13.93 21.46
N LEU A 214 -4.05 -13.84 22.76
CA LEU A 214 -2.97 -14.52 23.46
C LEU A 214 -2.93 -16.01 23.08
N GLY A 215 -1.72 -16.55 22.94
CA GLY A 215 -1.48 -17.96 22.61
C GLY A 215 -1.31 -18.24 21.13
N ARG A 216 -1.52 -17.26 20.24
CA ARG A 216 -1.13 -17.39 18.83
C ARG A 216 0.40 -17.50 18.71
N PRO A 217 0.94 -18.50 17.98
CA PRO A 217 2.38 -18.64 17.81
C PRO A 217 2.99 -17.42 17.12
N LEU A 218 4.11 -16.91 17.64
CA LEU A 218 4.80 -15.75 17.05
C LEU A 218 5.18 -16.01 15.58
N ALA A 219 5.72 -17.19 15.27
CA ALA A 219 6.09 -17.58 13.91
C ALA A 219 4.92 -17.49 12.90
N TRP A 220 3.70 -17.83 13.35
CA TRP A 220 2.50 -17.71 12.53
C TRP A 220 2.17 -16.25 12.24
N ILE A 221 2.24 -15.39 13.25
CA ILE A 221 1.94 -13.95 13.14
C ILE A 221 2.93 -13.27 12.20
N LEU A 222 4.22 -13.55 12.37
CA LEU A 222 5.29 -13.02 11.52
C LEU A 222 5.09 -13.45 10.06
N SER A 223 4.72 -14.71 9.82
CA SER A 223 4.48 -15.20 8.45
C SER A 223 3.22 -14.59 7.84
N LYS A 224 2.13 -14.46 8.62
CA LYS A 224 0.87 -13.87 8.15
C LYS A 224 1.07 -12.41 7.72
N ASN A 225 1.82 -11.63 8.49
CA ASN A 225 1.96 -10.20 8.24
C ASN A 225 3.16 -9.86 7.34
N ALA A 226 3.94 -10.85 6.89
CA ALA A 226 5.20 -10.62 6.18
C ALA A 226 5.06 -9.72 4.95
N PHE A 227 3.96 -9.87 4.19
CA PHE A 227 3.74 -9.20 2.90
C PHE A 227 2.85 -7.96 2.99
N SER A 228 2.35 -7.61 4.17
CA SER A 228 1.46 -6.47 4.32
C SER A 228 2.19 -5.27 4.91
N PHE A 229 2.39 -4.24 4.10
CA PHE A 229 2.91 -2.96 4.59
C PHE A 229 2.07 -2.37 5.71
N ARG A 230 0.74 -2.57 5.65
CA ARG A 230 -0.18 -2.10 6.68
C ARG A 230 -0.13 -2.98 7.93
N TYR A 231 -0.10 -4.30 7.78
CA TYR A 231 -0.18 -5.24 8.91
C TYR A 231 1.14 -5.56 9.61
N ASN A 232 2.28 -5.08 9.08
CA ASN A 232 3.62 -5.37 9.57
C ASN A 232 4.21 -4.21 10.38
N PRO A 233 4.29 -4.32 11.73
CA PRO A 233 4.82 -3.25 12.57
C PRO A 233 6.31 -2.96 12.33
N LYS A 234 7.10 -3.96 11.91
CA LYS A 234 8.51 -3.75 11.57
C LYS A 234 8.64 -2.78 10.40
N MET A 235 7.84 -2.94 9.34
CA MET A 235 7.86 -2.03 8.19
C MET A 235 7.55 -0.59 8.60
N ILE A 236 6.56 -0.39 9.49
CA ILE A 236 6.20 0.93 10.00
C ILE A 236 7.34 1.55 10.83
N SER A 237 7.95 0.77 11.73
CA SER A 237 9.09 1.26 12.53
C SER A 237 10.31 1.59 11.67
N SER A 238 10.56 0.79 10.61
CA SER A 238 11.68 0.98 9.70
C SER A 238 11.52 2.26 8.89
N ILE A 239 10.36 2.49 8.26
CA ILE A 239 10.13 3.74 7.51
C ILE A 239 10.21 4.97 8.43
N ALA A 240 9.67 4.89 9.65
CA ALA A 240 9.76 5.98 10.62
C ALA A 240 11.23 6.33 10.90
N ARG A 241 12.06 5.34 11.20
CA ARG A 241 13.48 5.55 11.50
C ARG A 241 14.28 6.04 10.30
N GLN A 242 14.05 5.46 9.12
CA GLN A 242 14.74 5.83 7.87
C GLN A 242 14.36 7.23 7.38
N THR A 243 13.16 7.72 7.71
CA THR A 243 12.71 9.07 7.35
C THR A 243 12.80 10.08 8.51
N GLY A 244 13.47 9.71 9.60
CA GLY A 244 13.73 10.59 10.75
C GLY A 244 12.47 11.00 11.53
N LYS A 245 11.43 10.16 11.53
CA LYS A 245 10.18 10.40 12.27
C LYS A 245 10.31 9.84 13.68
N GLY A 246 9.87 10.61 14.67
CA GLY A 246 9.89 10.21 16.07
C GLY A 246 8.74 9.28 16.49
N ARG A 247 7.72 9.10 15.64
CA ARG A 247 6.54 8.30 15.97
C ARG A 247 6.23 7.29 14.87
N ALA A 248 5.92 6.06 15.29
CA ALA A 248 5.43 4.96 14.48
C ALA A 248 4.14 4.45 15.12
N LEU A 249 3.03 4.51 14.39
CA LEU A 249 1.70 4.21 14.89
C LEU A 249 1.23 2.81 14.51
N ILE A 250 0.52 2.14 15.40
CA ILE A 250 -0.32 0.99 15.06
C ILE A 250 -1.74 1.22 15.59
N GLU A 251 -2.73 1.17 14.71
CA GLU A 251 -4.10 0.87 15.09
C GLU A 251 -4.20 -0.57 15.57
N CYS A 252 -4.82 -0.79 16.72
CA CYS A 252 -4.92 -2.11 17.31
C CYS A 252 -6.26 -2.40 17.97
N PHE A 253 -6.53 -3.69 18.15
CA PHE A 253 -7.73 -4.25 18.79
C PHE A 253 -9.00 -4.25 17.94
N HIS A 254 -8.93 -3.78 16.69
CA HIS A 254 -10.05 -3.90 15.75
C HIS A 254 -10.37 -5.38 15.51
N SER A 255 -11.67 -5.73 15.52
CA SER A 255 -12.19 -7.06 15.15
C SER A 255 -11.64 -8.27 15.94
N VAL A 256 -11.12 -8.08 17.16
CA VAL A 256 -10.71 -9.19 18.06
C VAL A 256 -11.93 -9.86 18.74
N GLY A 257 -13.09 -9.21 18.67
CA GLY A 257 -14.36 -9.64 19.23
C GLY A 257 -14.54 -9.26 20.70
N TRP A 258 -15.80 -9.27 21.17
CA TRP A 258 -16.19 -8.90 22.54
C TRP A 258 -15.50 -9.69 23.65
N SER A 259 -14.97 -10.87 23.32
CA SER A 259 -14.19 -11.74 24.20
C SER A 259 -12.74 -11.31 24.43
N MET A 260 -12.26 -10.22 23.82
CA MET A 260 -10.89 -9.73 24.06
C MET A 260 -10.72 -9.32 25.52
N THR A 261 -9.62 -9.73 26.14
CA THR A 261 -9.28 -9.40 27.52
C THR A 261 -8.20 -8.32 27.58
N LEU A 262 -7.99 -7.73 28.77
CA LEU A 262 -6.84 -6.84 29.00
C LEU A 262 -5.49 -7.58 28.86
N GLN A 263 -5.47 -8.90 29.05
CA GLN A 263 -4.28 -9.72 28.87
C GLN A 263 -3.93 -9.87 27.38
N ASP A 264 -4.94 -10.06 26.51
CA ASP A 264 -4.76 -10.02 25.06
C ASP A 264 -4.20 -8.68 24.61
N ALA A 265 -4.79 -7.58 25.12
CA ALA A 265 -4.34 -6.23 24.82
C ALA A 265 -2.88 -6.00 25.23
N LYS A 266 -2.51 -6.35 26.47
CA LYS A 266 -1.12 -6.25 26.93
C LYS A 266 -0.17 -7.05 26.04
N TRP A 267 -0.50 -8.30 25.73
CA TRP A 267 0.35 -9.16 24.92
C TRP A 267 0.60 -8.61 23.52
N MET A 268 -0.42 -8.04 22.88
CA MET A 268 -0.27 -7.36 21.59
C MET A 268 0.59 -6.09 21.69
N LEU A 269 0.37 -5.25 22.70
CA LEU A 269 1.16 -4.02 22.92
C LEU A 269 2.64 -4.31 23.14
N ASP A 270 2.96 -5.34 23.94
CA ASP A 270 4.33 -5.77 24.19
C ASP A 270 5.02 -6.19 22.89
N ARG A 271 4.30 -6.95 22.05
CA ARG A 271 4.77 -7.38 20.73
C ARG A 271 5.06 -6.18 19.83
N PHE A 272 4.14 -5.20 19.77
CA PHE A 272 4.33 -3.99 18.96
C PHE A 272 5.51 -3.15 19.41
N ALA A 273 5.64 -2.92 20.72
CA ALA A 273 6.79 -2.21 21.26
C ALA A 273 8.10 -2.95 20.98
N ALA A 274 8.12 -4.28 21.13
CA ALA A 274 9.29 -5.09 20.77
C ALA A 274 9.65 -4.99 19.28
N MET A 275 8.68 -4.69 18.42
CA MET A 275 8.89 -4.42 16.99
C MET A 275 9.13 -2.94 16.67
N GLY A 276 9.35 -2.08 17.67
CA GLY A 276 9.73 -0.69 17.48
C GLY A 276 8.57 0.31 17.34
N ILE A 277 7.32 -0.11 17.61
CA ILE A 277 6.16 0.79 17.64
C ILE A 277 6.12 1.56 18.94
N ASN A 278 5.83 2.86 18.84
CA ASN A 278 5.84 3.77 19.99
C ASN A 278 4.59 4.65 20.09
N MET A 279 3.59 4.45 19.23
CA MET A 279 2.28 5.08 19.32
C MET A 279 1.19 4.05 19.04
N PHE A 280 0.20 3.97 19.93
CA PHE A 280 -0.88 2.99 19.84
C PHE A 280 -2.22 3.70 19.69
N ASN A 281 -2.97 3.34 18.66
CA ASN A 281 -4.32 3.83 18.43
C ASN A 281 -5.32 2.70 18.73
N PHE A 282 -6.11 2.82 19.79
CA PHE A 282 -6.98 1.73 20.22
C PHE A 282 -8.31 1.78 19.50
N HIS A 283 -8.55 0.78 18.64
CA HIS A 283 -9.83 0.55 17.99
C HIS A 283 -10.77 -0.27 18.90
N ALA A 284 -11.96 0.20 19.23
CA ALA A 284 -12.38 1.59 19.13
C ALA A 284 -13.28 1.98 20.30
N PHE A 285 -13.41 3.29 20.52
CA PHE A 285 -14.32 3.84 21.51
C PHE A 285 -15.66 4.12 20.83
N PHE A 286 -16.59 3.16 20.91
CA PHE A 286 -17.86 3.26 20.21
C PHE A 286 -18.77 4.25 20.92
N PHE A 287 -19.30 5.20 20.14
CA PHE A 287 -20.32 6.12 20.63
C PHE A 287 -21.57 5.37 21.10
N SER A 288 -21.95 4.29 20.40
CA SER A 288 -23.14 3.49 20.70
C SER A 288 -22.96 2.04 20.27
N ILE A 289 -23.40 1.11 21.11
CA ILE A 289 -23.48 -0.33 20.80
C ILE A 289 -24.92 -0.79 20.48
N ASP A 290 -25.85 0.16 20.31
CA ASP A 290 -27.26 -0.16 20.04
C ASP A 290 -27.46 -0.85 18.67
N GLY A 291 -28.42 -1.77 18.62
CA GLY A 291 -28.78 -2.51 17.40
C GLY A 291 -27.58 -3.24 16.78
N LEU A 292 -27.43 -3.13 15.46
CA LEU A 292 -26.36 -3.82 14.72
C LEU A 292 -24.96 -3.19 14.91
N LYS A 293 -24.87 -1.97 15.47
CA LYS A 293 -23.58 -1.27 15.66
C LYS A 293 -22.61 -2.03 16.56
N LYS A 294 -23.09 -2.85 17.50
CA LYS A 294 -22.23 -3.73 18.32
C LYS A 294 -21.49 -4.83 17.53
N HIS A 295 -21.88 -5.06 16.28
CA HIS A 295 -21.32 -6.10 15.41
C HIS A 295 -20.37 -5.56 14.34
N ASP A 296 -20.14 -4.24 14.27
CA ASP A 296 -19.32 -3.60 13.23
C ASP A 296 -17.86 -4.10 13.28
N ALA A 297 -17.10 -3.71 14.30
CA ALA A 297 -15.72 -4.18 14.52
C ALA A 297 -15.38 -4.33 16.02
N PRO A 298 -16.06 -5.24 16.75
CA PRO A 298 -15.89 -5.39 18.20
C PRO A 298 -14.49 -5.85 18.61
N PRO A 299 -14.05 -5.57 19.85
CA PRO A 299 -14.81 -4.95 20.94
C PRO A 299 -14.77 -3.42 20.92
N SER A 300 -15.74 -2.80 21.61
CA SER A 300 -15.50 -1.43 22.06
C SER A 300 -14.56 -1.41 23.26
N GLN A 301 -13.64 -0.45 23.29
CA GLN A 301 -12.77 -0.14 24.44
C GLN A 301 -13.45 0.82 25.43
N PHE A 302 -14.70 1.24 25.18
CA PHE A 302 -15.38 2.28 25.96
C PHE A 302 -16.29 1.72 27.06
N LEU A 303 -17.09 2.59 27.69
CA LEU A 303 -17.87 2.33 28.91
C LEU A 303 -18.79 1.11 28.88
N GLN A 304 -19.14 0.62 27.68
CA GLN A 304 -19.99 -0.55 27.52
C GLN A 304 -19.25 -1.87 27.75
N ASN A 305 -17.92 -1.83 27.78
CA ASN A 305 -17.09 -3.00 28.01
C ASN A 305 -16.94 -3.30 29.53
N PRO A 306 -17.17 -4.54 30.00
CA PRO A 306 -17.05 -4.89 31.42
C PRO A 306 -15.69 -4.54 32.06
N TYR A 307 -14.59 -4.54 31.29
CA TYR A 307 -13.29 -4.15 31.82
C TYR A 307 -13.05 -2.64 31.90
N TRP A 308 -13.99 -1.77 31.47
CA TRP A 308 -13.81 -0.32 31.42
C TRP A 308 -13.31 0.28 32.74
N ARG A 309 -13.85 -0.20 33.87
CA ARG A 309 -13.42 0.21 35.22
C ARG A 309 -11.94 -0.07 35.51
N HIS A 310 -11.30 -0.96 34.74
CA HIS A 310 -9.89 -1.31 34.82
C HIS A 310 -9.07 -0.74 33.65
N PHE A 311 -9.71 -0.14 32.64
CA PHE A 311 -9.05 0.32 31.42
C PHE A 311 -7.92 1.32 31.69
N ARG A 312 -8.03 2.14 32.74
CA ARG A 312 -6.95 3.04 33.17
C ARG A 312 -5.62 2.33 33.38
N GLN A 313 -5.63 1.10 33.89
CA GLN A 313 -4.39 0.32 34.09
C GLN A 313 -3.71 -0.01 32.74
N LEU A 314 -4.49 -0.39 31.73
CA LEU A 314 -4.00 -0.64 30.38
C LEU A 314 -3.54 0.66 29.70
N ALA A 315 -4.30 1.75 29.83
CA ALA A 315 -3.97 3.04 29.25
C ALA A 315 -2.67 3.62 29.85
N ASP A 316 -2.53 3.61 31.18
CA ASP A 316 -1.31 4.06 31.87
C ASP A 316 -0.10 3.17 31.50
N TYR A 317 -0.32 1.86 31.29
CA TYR A 317 0.70 0.95 30.79
C TYR A 317 1.16 1.32 29.37
N ALA A 318 0.22 1.45 28.45
CA ALA A 318 0.49 1.82 27.05
C ALA A 318 1.14 3.20 26.94
N ALA A 319 0.76 4.16 27.80
CA ALA A 319 1.36 5.48 27.84
C ALA A 319 2.83 5.45 28.28
N ARG A 320 3.17 4.68 29.33
CA ARG A 320 4.57 4.51 29.76
C ARG A 320 5.41 3.81 28.70
N LEU A 321 4.84 2.80 28.04
CA LEU A 321 5.50 2.09 26.95
C LEU A 321 5.73 3.02 25.75
N SER A 322 4.71 3.78 25.34
CA SER A 322 4.81 4.80 24.29
C SER A 322 5.87 5.84 24.59
N TYR A 323 5.93 6.35 25.83
CA TYR A 323 6.95 7.29 26.27
C TYR A 323 8.35 6.68 26.15
N LEU A 324 8.60 5.54 26.80
CA LEU A 324 9.90 4.88 26.80
C LEU A 324 10.39 4.57 25.37
N MET A 325 9.50 4.06 24.51
CA MET A 325 9.82 3.70 23.13
C MET A 325 9.96 4.91 22.18
N SER A 326 9.60 6.12 22.63
CA SER A 326 9.83 7.35 21.88
C SER A 326 11.14 8.04 22.25
N GLU A 327 11.78 7.60 23.33
CA GLU A 327 13.06 8.13 23.80
C GLU A 327 14.22 7.29 23.26
N GLY A 328 15.35 7.95 22.97
CA GLY A 328 16.57 7.29 22.53
C GLY A 328 16.60 6.91 21.04
N THR A 329 17.40 5.90 20.71
CA THR A 329 17.60 5.44 19.32
C THR A 329 17.70 3.92 19.29
N ALA A 330 16.93 3.29 18.41
CA ALA A 330 16.93 1.84 18.27
C ALA A 330 18.31 1.32 17.85
N ALA A 331 18.80 0.30 18.56
CA ALA A 331 20.11 -0.33 18.33
C ALA A 331 20.05 -1.42 17.26
N ILE A 332 19.54 -1.10 16.07
CA ILE A 332 19.42 -2.05 14.95
C ILE A 332 20.53 -1.76 13.94
N SER A 333 21.29 -2.80 13.59
CA SER A 333 22.43 -2.75 12.66
C SER A 333 22.24 -3.57 11.39
N VAL A 334 21.11 -4.28 11.25
CA VAL A 334 20.77 -5.12 10.10
C VAL A 334 19.66 -4.43 9.30
N ALA A 335 19.86 -4.32 8.00
CA ALA A 335 18.80 -4.01 7.04
C ALA A 335 18.50 -5.26 6.20
N VAL A 336 17.22 -5.55 5.98
CA VAL A 336 16.76 -6.54 5.00
C VAL A 336 16.19 -5.77 3.81
N LEU A 337 16.81 -5.93 2.64
CA LEU A 337 16.33 -5.28 1.43
C LEU A 337 14.92 -5.77 1.10
N ASP A 338 14.01 -4.83 0.86
CA ASP A 338 12.64 -5.10 0.46
C ASP A 338 12.62 -5.52 -1.03
N PRO A 339 12.15 -6.74 -1.38
CA PRO A 339 12.14 -7.24 -2.75
C PRO A 339 10.97 -6.69 -3.58
N THR A 340 10.26 -5.65 -3.14
CA THR A 340 9.08 -5.07 -3.81
C THR A 340 9.23 -4.94 -5.32
N THR A 341 10.37 -4.45 -5.80
CA THR A 341 10.60 -4.29 -7.25
C THR A 341 10.60 -5.60 -8.01
N THR A 342 11.09 -6.67 -7.39
CA THR A 342 11.05 -8.04 -7.90
C THR A 342 9.64 -8.60 -7.83
N LEU A 343 8.92 -8.39 -6.73
CA LEU A 343 7.54 -8.86 -6.60
C LEU A 343 6.62 -8.22 -7.67
N TRP A 344 6.81 -6.92 -7.97
CA TRP A 344 6.09 -6.23 -9.05
C TRP A 344 6.36 -6.82 -10.43
N THR A 345 7.62 -7.14 -10.77
CA THR A 345 7.94 -7.74 -12.06
C THR A 345 7.38 -9.16 -12.21
N HIS A 346 7.08 -9.81 -11.08
CA HIS A 346 6.39 -11.10 -10.98
C HIS A 346 4.87 -11.00 -10.78
N LEU A 347 4.25 -9.86 -11.10
CA LEU A 347 2.81 -9.63 -10.96
C LEU A 347 2.26 -9.88 -9.55
N GLY A 348 3.07 -9.64 -8.52
CA GLY A 348 2.59 -9.54 -7.16
C GLY A 348 1.87 -8.21 -6.95
N ASN A 349 0.59 -8.27 -6.59
CA ASN A 349 -0.24 -7.11 -6.31
C ASN A 349 0.15 -6.44 -4.98
N PRO A 350 0.80 -5.26 -4.97
CA PRO A 350 1.27 -4.67 -3.72
C PRO A 350 0.13 -4.21 -2.78
N ILE A 351 -1.08 -3.98 -3.29
CA ILE A 351 -2.21 -3.60 -2.45
C ILE A 351 -2.94 -4.80 -1.83
N HIS A 352 -2.70 -6.02 -2.34
CA HIS A 352 -3.28 -7.26 -1.84
C HIS A 352 -2.17 -8.24 -1.45
N GLU A 353 -1.24 -7.84 -0.57
CA GLU A 353 -0.23 -8.72 0.03
C GLU A 353 0.63 -9.50 -1.01
N PHE A 354 0.86 -8.86 -2.17
CA PHE A 354 1.54 -9.45 -3.32
C PHE A 354 0.90 -10.76 -3.79
N GLU A 355 -0.43 -10.86 -3.78
CA GLU A 355 -1.17 -11.90 -4.49
C GLU A 355 -0.88 -11.85 -6.00
N TYR A 356 -0.73 -13.02 -6.63
CA TYR A 356 -0.48 -13.13 -8.06
C TYR A 356 -1.69 -12.64 -8.87
N MET A 357 -1.46 -11.70 -9.79
CA MET A 357 -2.53 -11.09 -10.60
C MET A 357 -2.79 -11.76 -11.95
N GLY A 358 -1.86 -12.59 -12.41
CA GLY A 358 -1.98 -13.30 -13.68
C GLY A 358 -2.70 -14.64 -13.55
N ASP A 359 -2.68 -15.42 -14.62
CA ASP A 359 -3.28 -16.75 -14.72
C ASP A 359 -2.27 -17.89 -14.99
N ASP A 360 -1.01 -17.54 -15.28
CA ASP A 360 0.06 -18.52 -15.49
C ASP A 360 0.51 -19.19 -14.17
N ALA A 361 0.44 -20.51 -14.11
CA ALA A 361 0.76 -21.30 -12.91
C ALA A 361 2.25 -21.30 -12.56
N TYR A 362 3.14 -21.16 -13.55
CA TYR A 362 4.59 -21.13 -13.33
C TYR A 362 5.05 -19.77 -12.79
N GLU A 363 4.56 -18.68 -13.37
CA GLU A 363 4.77 -17.32 -12.83
C GLU A 363 4.25 -17.23 -11.38
N LYS A 364 3.06 -17.78 -11.12
CA LYS A 364 2.50 -17.87 -9.76
C LYS A 364 3.43 -18.61 -8.80
N ALA A 365 3.88 -19.81 -9.17
CA ALA A 365 4.77 -20.61 -8.33
C ALA A 365 6.10 -19.88 -8.04
N ARG A 366 6.65 -19.17 -9.03
CA ARG A 366 7.86 -18.35 -8.87
C ARG A 366 7.65 -17.18 -7.92
N LEU A 367 6.53 -16.46 -8.02
CA LEU A 367 6.20 -15.39 -7.09
C LEU A 367 6.05 -15.91 -5.66
N GLU A 368 5.34 -17.02 -5.47
CA GLU A 368 5.14 -17.62 -4.14
C GLU A 368 6.45 -18.13 -3.52
N ALA A 369 7.38 -18.64 -4.32
CA ALA A 369 8.72 -19.00 -3.84
C ALA A 369 9.50 -17.78 -3.34
N LEU A 370 9.54 -16.69 -4.13
CA LEU A 370 10.20 -15.42 -3.74
C LEU A 370 9.60 -14.85 -2.45
N LYS A 371 8.27 -14.92 -2.33
CA LYS A 371 7.53 -14.52 -1.13
C LYS A 371 7.95 -15.38 0.06
N ALA A 372 7.93 -16.71 -0.09
CA ALA A 372 8.27 -17.65 0.98
C ALA A 372 9.69 -17.42 1.50
N ASP A 373 10.67 -17.22 0.62
CA ASP A 373 12.06 -16.95 0.98
C ASP A 373 12.21 -15.68 1.80
N TRP A 374 11.61 -14.57 1.34
CA TRP A 374 11.69 -13.29 2.06
C TRP A 374 10.99 -13.35 3.43
N ALA A 375 9.80 -13.95 3.50
CA ALA A 375 9.09 -14.14 4.76
C ALA A 375 9.87 -15.04 5.73
N ALA A 376 10.53 -16.09 5.23
CA ALA A 376 11.38 -16.95 6.03
C ALA A 376 12.57 -16.17 6.58
N ILE A 377 13.31 -15.43 5.76
CA ILE A 377 14.43 -14.57 6.21
C ILE A 377 13.99 -13.64 7.34
N CYS A 378 12.91 -12.88 7.12
CA CYS A 378 12.40 -11.92 8.11
C CYS A 378 11.97 -12.61 9.42
N ARG A 379 11.26 -13.74 9.30
CA ARG A 379 10.80 -14.51 10.46
C ARG A 379 11.97 -15.09 11.25
N GLU A 380 12.90 -15.76 10.59
CA GLU A 380 14.02 -16.42 11.27
C GLU A 380 14.93 -15.42 11.97
N LEU A 381 15.17 -14.24 11.39
CA LEU A 381 15.90 -13.17 12.06
C LEU A 381 15.25 -12.80 13.41
N LEU A 382 13.94 -12.56 13.43
CA LEU A 382 13.23 -12.19 14.66
C LEU A 382 13.12 -13.35 15.66
N LEU A 383 12.92 -14.59 15.20
CA LEU A 383 12.90 -15.77 16.08
C LEU A 383 14.27 -16.02 16.75
N HIS A 384 15.35 -15.66 16.07
CA HIS A 384 16.72 -15.70 16.61
C HIS A 384 17.16 -14.39 17.30
N GLN A 385 16.22 -13.50 17.61
CA GLN A 385 16.46 -12.23 18.33
C GLN A 385 17.43 -11.28 17.60
N ILE A 386 17.51 -11.38 16.27
CA ILE A 386 18.23 -10.46 15.41
C ILE A 386 17.21 -9.43 14.90
N ASP A 387 17.22 -8.26 15.54
CA ASP A 387 16.38 -7.15 15.08
C ASP A 387 16.91 -6.61 13.74
N PHE A 388 16.00 -6.16 12.87
CA PHE A 388 16.34 -5.65 11.55
C PHE A 388 15.37 -4.53 11.13
N ASP A 389 15.76 -3.74 10.14
CA ASP A 389 14.83 -2.84 9.44
C ASP A 389 14.57 -3.33 8.01
N HIS A 390 13.32 -3.26 7.54
CA HIS A 390 13.03 -3.38 6.12
C HIS A 390 13.59 -2.16 5.39
N LEU A 391 14.33 -2.36 4.31
CA LEU A 391 14.96 -1.29 3.55
C LEU A 391 14.40 -1.24 2.13
N ASP A 392 13.58 -0.23 1.87
CA ASP A 392 13.01 0.05 0.55
C ASP A 392 14.11 0.51 -0.43
N PRO A 393 14.19 -0.05 -1.65
CA PRO A 393 15.19 0.36 -2.64
C PRO A 393 15.17 1.85 -3.02
N GLU A 394 14.00 2.51 -2.99
CA GLU A 394 13.89 3.95 -3.28
C GLU A 394 14.55 4.75 -2.16
N LEU A 395 14.29 4.40 -0.91
CA LEU A 395 14.92 5.05 0.24
C LEU A 395 16.43 4.81 0.25
N LEU A 396 16.85 3.59 -0.09
CA LEU A 396 18.25 3.23 -0.21
C LEU A 396 19.02 4.14 -1.17
N THR A 397 18.39 4.69 -2.21
CA THR A 397 19.07 5.65 -3.12
C THR A 397 19.60 6.90 -2.41
N GLU A 398 18.95 7.29 -1.31
CA GLU A 398 19.27 8.48 -0.50
C GLU A 398 20.25 8.16 0.64
N ALA A 399 20.66 6.90 0.79
CA ALA A 399 21.60 6.52 1.83
C ALA A 399 22.99 7.12 1.59
N THR A 400 23.71 7.37 2.67
CA THR A 400 25.15 7.65 2.64
C THR A 400 25.93 6.46 3.17
N VAL A 401 27.10 6.22 2.60
CA VAL A 401 28.03 5.18 3.05
C VAL A 401 29.20 5.85 3.74
N GLU A 402 29.26 5.70 5.06
CA GLU A 402 30.26 6.36 5.90
C GLU A 402 30.76 5.39 6.98
N SER A 403 32.07 5.32 7.16
CA SER A 403 32.71 4.46 8.18
C SER A 403 32.22 3.00 8.16
N GLY A 404 32.07 2.42 6.96
CA GLY A 404 31.62 1.05 6.78
C GLY A 404 30.16 0.80 7.19
N LYS A 405 29.32 1.85 7.25
CA LYS A 405 27.89 1.75 7.55
C LYS A 405 27.05 2.44 6.47
N LEU A 406 25.90 1.85 6.19
CA LEU A 406 24.84 2.45 5.37
C LEU A 406 23.94 3.28 6.28
N ARG A 407 23.86 4.60 6.04
CA ARG A 407 23.12 5.54 6.88
C ARG A 407 21.96 6.16 6.13
N ILE A 408 20.80 6.21 6.77
CA ILE A 408 19.59 6.84 6.22
C ILE A 408 18.70 7.33 7.38
N GLY A 409 18.37 8.63 7.39
CA GLY A 409 17.65 9.24 8.50
C GLY A 409 18.33 8.98 9.85
N HIS A 410 17.63 8.32 10.77
CA HIS A 410 18.15 7.89 12.09
C HIS A 410 18.66 6.44 12.10
N ALA A 411 18.69 5.78 10.94
CA ALA A 411 19.16 4.42 10.81
C ALA A 411 20.62 4.34 10.35
N ALA A 412 21.32 3.32 10.83
CA ALA A 412 22.70 3.03 10.48
C ALA A 412 22.93 1.51 10.50
N TYR A 413 23.23 0.93 9.34
CA TYR A 413 23.33 -0.51 9.15
C TYR A 413 24.77 -0.92 8.85
N SER A 414 25.26 -1.93 9.55
CA SER A 414 26.55 -2.58 9.27
C SER A 414 26.38 -3.89 8.49
N ILE A 415 25.15 -4.39 8.38
CA ILE A 415 24.82 -5.62 7.66
C ILE A 415 23.62 -5.31 6.75
N LEU A 416 23.76 -5.66 5.48
CA LEU A 416 22.67 -5.65 4.50
C LEU A 416 22.40 -7.10 4.07
N VAL A 417 21.18 -7.56 4.32
CA VAL A 417 20.68 -8.86 3.85
C VAL A 417 19.91 -8.62 2.55
N ILE A 418 20.32 -9.28 1.48
CA ILE A 418 19.68 -9.21 0.17
C ILE A 418 18.96 -10.55 -0.04
N PRO A 419 17.61 -10.59 -0.03
CA PRO A 419 16.86 -11.80 -0.35
C PRO A 419 17.00 -12.11 -1.86
N PRO A 420 16.45 -13.24 -2.35
CA PRO A 420 16.34 -13.47 -3.77
C PRO A 420 15.64 -12.30 -4.48
N ILE A 421 16.35 -11.65 -5.40
CA ILE A 421 15.85 -10.53 -6.21
C ILE A 421 16.15 -10.77 -7.69
N ALA A 422 15.26 -10.33 -8.56
CA ALA A 422 15.40 -10.39 -10.02
C ALA A 422 15.79 -9.04 -10.63
N ASN A 423 15.46 -7.93 -9.95
CA ASN A 423 15.73 -6.58 -10.43
C ASN A 423 15.83 -5.58 -9.28
N LEU A 424 16.55 -4.48 -9.51
CA LEU A 424 16.73 -3.38 -8.57
C LEU A 424 16.91 -2.06 -9.33
N GLU A 425 16.50 -0.93 -8.72
CA GLU A 425 16.81 0.38 -9.27
C GLU A 425 18.31 0.65 -9.29
N THR A 426 18.79 1.30 -10.36
CA THR A 426 20.21 1.63 -10.53
C THR A 426 20.75 2.49 -9.39
N GLY A 427 19.96 3.42 -8.86
CA GLY A 427 20.37 4.25 -7.71
C GLY A 427 20.62 3.41 -6.46
N ALA A 428 19.76 2.42 -6.21
CA ALA A 428 19.89 1.53 -5.05
C ALA A 428 21.10 0.61 -5.21
N TRP A 429 21.28 0.04 -6.41
CA TRP A 429 22.45 -0.78 -6.73
C TRP A 429 23.78 -0.05 -6.52
N ARG A 430 23.88 1.22 -6.96
CA ARG A 430 25.08 2.04 -6.75
C ARG A 430 25.41 2.22 -5.27
N GLN A 431 24.40 2.40 -4.42
CA GLN A 431 24.62 2.54 -2.96
C GLN A 431 25.07 1.22 -2.34
N ILE A 432 24.54 0.10 -2.82
CA ILE A 432 24.99 -1.24 -2.45
C ILE A 432 26.47 -1.45 -2.85
N GLU A 433 26.85 -1.10 -4.08
CA GLU A 433 28.24 -1.16 -4.56
C GLU A 433 29.17 -0.28 -3.71
N ALA A 434 28.75 0.95 -3.40
CA ALA A 434 29.50 1.86 -2.54
C ALA A 434 29.68 1.30 -1.12
N PHE A 435 28.64 0.67 -0.57
CA PHE A 435 28.68 0.02 0.73
C PHE A 435 29.66 -1.16 0.76
N PHE A 436 29.72 -1.95 -0.32
CA PHE A 436 30.72 -3.00 -0.47
C PHE A 436 32.15 -2.46 -0.57
N ALA A 437 32.36 -1.44 -1.40
CA ALA A 437 33.70 -0.87 -1.61
C ALA A 437 34.28 -0.24 -0.33
N ASN A 438 33.45 0.41 0.50
CA ASN A 438 33.87 1.05 1.75
C ASN A 438 33.94 0.07 2.95
N GLY A 439 33.65 -1.22 2.75
CA GLY A 439 33.84 -2.27 3.74
C GLY A 439 35.23 -2.92 3.70
N GLY A 440 36.11 -2.51 2.78
CA GLY A 440 37.41 -3.12 2.52
C GLY A 440 38.52 -2.69 3.48
N ASP A 441 38.73 -3.49 4.53
CA ASP A 441 40.04 -3.92 5.10
C ASP A 441 39.91 -4.67 6.44
N GLY A 442 38.70 -5.10 6.83
CA GLY A 442 38.47 -5.96 7.98
C GLY A 442 37.56 -7.15 7.66
N PRO A 443 37.75 -8.33 8.29
CA PRO A 443 36.98 -9.53 7.98
C PRO A 443 35.59 -9.42 8.60
N ARG A 444 34.65 -8.65 8.03
CA ARG A 444 33.25 -8.60 8.52
C ARG A 444 32.18 -7.91 7.67
N ALA A 445 32.39 -7.64 6.38
CA ALA A 445 31.24 -7.50 5.46
C ALA A 445 30.71 -8.91 5.14
N ARG A 446 29.96 -9.52 6.06
CA ARG A 446 29.39 -10.86 5.85
C ARG A 446 28.11 -10.74 5.03
N PHE A 447 28.22 -11.11 3.75
CA PHE A 447 27.05 -11.50 2.98
C PHE A 447 26.52 -12.82 3.55
N ALA A 448 25.24 -12.85 3.90
CA ALA A 448 24.52 -14.10 4.06
C ALA A 448 23.52 -14.15 2.90
N SER A 449 23.89 -14.82 1.80
CA SER A 449 22.88 -15.32 0.88
C SER A 449 22.22 -16.52 1.57
N LEU A 450 21.13 -16.27 2.27
CA LEU A 450 20.31 -17.33 2.82
C LEU A 450 19.43 -17.86 1.69
N SER A 451 19.94 -18.85 0.95
CA SER A 451 19.09 -19.72 0.15
C SER A 451 18.45 -20.72 1.12
N VAL A 452 17.14 -20.62 1.32
CA VAL A 452 16.38 -21.62 2.08
C VAL A 452 16.16 -22.79 1.12
N ASN A 453 16.85 -23.91 1.34
CA ASN A 453 16.65 -25.15 0.57
C ASN A 453 15.44 -25.92 1.09
#